data_AF-B0D8Q4-F1
#
_entry.id   AF-B0D8Q4-F1
#
_cell.length_a   1.000
_cell.length_b   1.000
_cell.length_c   1.000
_cell.angle_alpha   90.00
_cell.angle_beta   90.00
_cell.angle_gamma   90.00
#
_symmetry.space_group_name_H-M   'P 1'
#
loop_
_entity.id
_entity.type
_entity.pdbx_description
1 polymer ?
#
loop_
_entity_poly.entity_id
_entity_poly.type
_entity_poly.pdbx_seq_one_letter_code
_entity_poly.pdbx_strand_id
1 'polypeptide(L)'
;GSKKKDDELRGKAIKVVDLLQHSAELGNMDALYTLAQISLFPPAQHFPPDPKLAYEALATHASQTGNATSQSYLAFFYATGYHGVLPVDQGKAQLYSTFAANGGDKGAQMALGYRYWTGIGTSESCERAVAWYGSAAEQAMAKFLSGPPGGRTLPQTATRLSDLAGGIYGPGASVASTGLNTQRPAIKAGIARAAGETWEDVLEYYLFNADRGEIDFAYRLGKIFYQGSIYASGGGIASGSEGVGAIPRNYKIARHYFLLIARQVWPHDPPNAMQVKDEHKPVGYAAASAAYLGRMYLRSEGVKADHALAKLWFERGADHGDRECHNGLGIMYRDGLVPGGRADMKLALAHFNAAAGQELPEAQVNLGKYHYYRGELTLATTYFENAVRSGSPFEAYYYLGEIHSAQATAPNMPPHVVSSSCAMAVSFYKLISERGVWDDDLLRDAEIAWIAGSDQSKETAMLKWWIAAERGFEIAQNNLAYVLDQGSILRLTRFSPTVPSNDSAQLALTQWIRAAAQRNVDALVKVGDYYYHGLGASRLEKAARYYQSASDTQMSALAMWNLGWMYENGVGVPQDFHLAKRHYDLALETNSEAYLPVVLSLWKLYTKSIW
;
A
#
# COMPACT_ATOMS: atom_id res chain seq x y z
N GLY A 1 36.19 -6.88 -22.22
CA GLY A 1 35.08 -5.99 -22.62
C GLY A 1 34.46 -5.28 -21.43
N SER A 2 33.79 -6.02 -20.54
CA SER A 2 32.96 -5.43 -19.46
C SER A 2 33.77 -4.66 -18.38
N LYS A 3 34.88 -5.21 -17.88
CA LYS A 3 35.66 -4.56 -16.79
C LYS A 3 36.17 -3.15 -17.12
N LYS A 4 36.68 -2.96 -18.35
CA LYS A 4 37.14 -1.63 -18.84
C LYS A 4 35.98 -0.63 -18.96
N LYS A 5 34.78 -1.12 -19.30
CA LYS A 5 33.56 -0.29 -19.39
C LYS A 5 33.06 0.10 -18.00
N ASP A 6 33.10 -0.81 -17.03
CA ASP A 6 32.76 -0.53 -15.63
C ASP A 6 33.73 0.47 -15.00
N ASP A 7 35.03 0.32 -15.26
CA ASP A 7 36.05 1.27 -14.77
C ASP A 7 35.84 2.67 -15.38
N GLU A 8 35.47 2.74 -16.66
CA GLU A 8 35.13 4.01 -17.33
C GLU A 8 33.86 4.65 -16.74
N LEU A 9 32.82 3.86 -16.48
CA LEU A 9 31.58 4.33 -15.86
C LEU A 9 31.81 4.81 -14.43
N ARG A 10 32.66 4.11 -13.67
CA ARG A 10 33.07 4.53 -12.33
C ARG A 10 33.87 5.83 -12.36
N GLY A 11 34.79 5.99 -13.31
CA GLY A 11 35.51 7.25 -13.51
C GLY A 11 34.56 8.42 -13.85
N LYS A 12 33.53 8.15 -14.67
CA LYS A 12 32.48 9.15 -14.96
C LYS A 12 31.65 9.49 -13.72
N ALA A 13 31.27 8.51 -12.90
CA ALA A 13 30.51 8.73 -11.68
C ALA A 13 31.27 9.60 -10.68
N ILE A 14 32.57 9.32 -10.46
CA ILE A 14 33.44 10.14 -9.61
C ILE A 14 33.50 11.57 -10.14
N LYS A 15 33.73 11.74 -11.45
CA LYS A 15 33.76 13.07 -12.08
C LYS A 15 32.44 13.84 -11.90
N VAL A 16 31.29 13.17 -11.93
CA VAL A 16 29.99 13.81 -11.67
C VAL A 16 29.91 14.32 -10.24
N VAL A 17 30.34 13.53 -9.26
CA VAL A 17 30.37 13.94 -7.84
C VAL A 17 31.32 15.12 -7.65
N ASP A 18 32.53 15.07 -8.21
CA ASP A 18 33.51 16.16 -8.12
C ASP A 18 32.97 17.47 -8.73
N LEU A 19 32.30 17.39 -9.88
CA LEU A 19 31.70 18.56 -10.53
C LEU A 19 30.53 19.14 -9.71
N LEU A 20 29.71 18.29 -9.09
CA LEU A 20 28.64 18.73 -8.20
C LEU A 20 29.20 19.39 -6.95
N GLN A 21 30.23 18.81 -6.35
CA GLN A 21 30.89 19.36 -5.17
C GLN A 21 31.54 20.71 -5.48
N HIS A 22 32.26 20.82 -6.59
CA HIS A 22 32.82 22.10 -7.03
C HIS A 22 31.73 23.14 -7.30
N SER A 23 30.63 22.76 -7.95
CA SER A 23 29.51 23.68 -8.16
C SER A 23 28.84 24.11 -6.86
N ALA A 24 28.77 23.22 -5.86
CA ALA A 24 28.24 23.54 -4.54
C ALA A 24 29.17 24.49 -3.78
N GLU A 25 30.49 24.33 -3.89
CA GLU A 25 31.49 25.26 -3.34
C GLU A 25 31.40 26.66 -3.97
N LEU A 26 31.01 26.74 -5.24
CA LEU A 26 30.69 28.00 -5.92
C LEU A 26 29.36 28.63 -5.47
N GLY A 27 28.63 27.99 -4.55
CA GLY A 27 27.39 28.50 -3.96
C GLY A 27 26.11 28.05 -4.66
N ASN A 28 26.16 27.06 -5.55
CA ASN A 28 24.95 26.55 -6.22
C ASN A 28 24.17 25.59 -5.30
N MET A 29 23.01 26.03 -4.82
CA MET A 29 22.14 25.27 -3.92
C MET A 29 21.52 24.03 -4.57
N ASP A 30 21.14 24.09 -5.84
CA ASP A 30 20.55 22.95 -6.55
C ASP A 30 21.59 21.84 -6.74
N ALA A 31 22.85 22.23 -7.01
CA ALA A 31 23.96 21.29 -7.07
C ALA A 31 24.23 20.65 -5.71
N LEU A 32 24.19 21.44 -4.63
CA LEU A 32 24.36 20.94 -3.25
C LEU A 32 23.25 19.96 -2.85
N TYR A 33 21.99 20.26 -3.18
CA TYR A 33 20.87 19.36 -2.92
C TYR A 33 20.97 18.07 -3.76
N THR A 34 21.36 18.18 -5.03
CA THR A 34 21.57 17.01 -5.91
C THR A 34 22.73 16.14 -5.41
N LEU A 35 23.81 16.76 -4.93
CA LEU A 35 24.94 16.06 -4.30
C LEU A 35 24.49 15.27 -3.07
N ALA A 36 23.71 15.89 -2.19
CA ALA A 36 23.10 15.22 -1.05
C ALA A 36 22.24 14.01 -1.46
N GLN A 37 21.38 14.18 -2.46
CA GLN A 37 20.49 13.12 -2.93
C GLN A 37 21.26 11.94 -3.52
N ILE A 38 22.28 12.18 -4.36
CA ILE A 38 23.09 11.11 -4.97
C ILE A 38 23.92 10.38 -3.91
N SER A 39 24.42 11.11 -2.90
CA SER A 39 25.22 10.55 -1.82
C SER A 39 24.38 9.66 -0.89
N LEU A 40 23.10 10.00 -0.69
CA LEU A 40 22.14 9.23 0.12
C LEU A 40 21.46 8.10 -0.67
N PHE A 41 21.09 8.36 -1.92
CA PHE A 41 20.43 7.43 -2.83
C PHE A 41 21.21 7.33 -4.15
N PRO A 42 22.26 6.50 -4.21
CA PRO A 42 23.04 6.31 -5.42
C PRO A 42 22.16 5.88 -6.60
N PRO A 43 22.17 6.61 -7.73
CA PRO A 43 21.30 6.31 -8.88
C PRO A 43 21.75 5.07 -9.66
N ALA A 44 23.02 4.68 -9.51
CA ALA A 44 23.60 3.49 -10.12
C ALA A 44 24.69 2.91 -9.23
N GLN A 45 25.02 1.63 -9.45
CA GLN A 45 26.02 0.89 -8.67
C GLN A 45 27.43 1.52 -8.69
N HIS A 46 27.71 2.39 -9.66
CA HIS A 46 29.01 3.04 -9.79
C HIS A 46 29.19 4.27 -8.86
N PHE A 47 28.10 4.79 -8.28
CA PHE A 47 28.15 5.90 -7.33
C PHE A 47 28.38 5.36 -5.92
N PRO A 48 29.45 5.78 -5.22
CA PRO A 48 29.66 5.35 -3.84
C PRO A 48 28.63 6.01 -2.90
N PRO A 49 27.98 5.26 -1.99
CA PRO A 49 27.16 5.87 -0.95
C PRO A 49 28.07 6.57 0.07
N ASP A 50 27.72 7.81 0.43
CA ASP A 50 28.38 8.54 1.52
C ASP A 50 27.33 9.24 2.40
N PRO A 51 26.88 8.57 3.48
CA PRO A 51 25.90 9.12 4.41
C PRO A 51 26.39 10.37 5.16
N LYS A 52 27.71 10.53 5.35
CA LYS A 52 28.26 11.69 6.05
C LYS A 52 28.21 12.92 5.16
N LEU A 53 28.69 12.77 3.92
CA LEU A 53 28.61 13.83 2.91
C LEU A 53 27.14 14.21 2.65
N ALA A 54 26.25 13.24 2.57
CA ALA A 54 24.81 13.49 2.44
C ALA A 54 24.27 14.35 3.59
N TYR A 55 24.60 14.01 4.85
CA TYR A 55 24.17 14.79 6.01
C TYR A 55 24.73 16.22 5.99
N GLU A 56 26.03 16.39 5.73
CA GLU A 56 26.67 17.71 5.70
C GLU A 56 26.08 18.59 4.59
N ALA A 57 25.85 18.03 3.41
CA ALA A 57 25.21 18.72 2.30
C ALA A 57 23.74 19.08 2.58
N LEU A 58 22.97 18.19 3.22
CA LEU A 58 21.59 18.48 3.64
C LEU A 58 21.54 19.55 4.73
N ALA A 59 22.47 19.52 5.69
CA ALA A 59 22.54 20.46 6.80
C ALA A 59 22.86 21.87 6.30
N THR A 60 23.87 21.99 5.43
CA THR A 60 24.25 23.26 4.79
C THR A 60 23.11 23.77 3.92
N HIS A 61 22.53 22.93 3.05
CA HIS A 61 21.40 23.30 2.21
C HIS A 61 20.19 23.76 3.01
N ALA A 62 19.80 23.04 4.06
CA ALA A 62 18.67 23.41 4.92
C ALA A 62 18.92 24.71 5.68
N SER A 63 20.15 24.98 6.12
CA SER A 63 20.50 26.22 6.83
C SER A 63 20.42 27.47 5.94
N GLN A 64 20.69 27.32 4.64
CA GLN A 64 20.73 28.43 3.69
C GLN A 64 19.38 28.67 3.01
N THR A 65 18.64 27.61 2.68
CA THR A 65 17.39 27.71 1.92
C THR A 65 16.13 27.55 2.76
N GLY A 66 16.23 26.93 3.94
CA GLY A 66 15.06 26.51 4.71
C GLY A 66 14.23 25.41 4.03
N ASN A 67 14.79 24.68 3.05
CA ASN A 67 14.07 23.66 2.28
C ASN A 67 13.48 22.56 3.18
N ALA A 68 12.17 22.34 3.04
CA ALA A 68 11.41 21.42 3.87
C ALA A 68 11.84 19.95 3.71
N THR A 69 12.09 19.49 2.49
CA THR A 69 12.54 18.11 2.22
C THR A 69 13.93 17.84 2.80
N SER A 70 14.82 18.83 2.76
CA SER A 70 16.15 18.71 3.39
C SER A 70 16.04 18.58 4.91
N GLN A 71 15.18 19.40 5.53
CA GLN A 71 14.87 19.29 6.97
C GLN A 71 14.24 17.94 7.34
N SER A 72 13.39 17.39 6.46
CA SER A 72 12.78 16.06 6.61
C SER A 72 13.84 14.95 6.67
N TYR A 73 14.86 15.00 5.79
CA TYR A 73 15.97 14.05 5.84
C TYR A 73 16.88 14.25 7.06
N LEU A 74 17.15 15.50 7.47
CA LEU A 74 17.88 15.75 8.73
C LEU A 74 17.16 15.15 9.94
N ALA A 75 15.83 15.25 9.97
CA ALA A 75 15.03 14.61 11.01
C ALA A 75 15.20 13.08 11.02
N PHE A 76 15.25 12.44 9.85
CA PHE A 76 15.55 11.02 9.72
C PHE A 76 16.93 10.65 10.29
N PHE A 77 17.97 11.43 9.98
CA PHE A 77 19.31 11.19 10.53
C PHE A 77 19.34 11.26 12.06
N TYR A 78 18.70 12.27 12.67
CA TYR A 78 18.60 12.36 14.13
C TYR A 78 17.72 11.27 14.75
N ALA A 79 16.66 10.85 14.05
CA ALA A 79 15.75 9.82 14.54
C ALA A 79 16.39 8.44 14.62
N THR A 80 17.27 8.13 13.67
CA THR A 80 17.76 6.77 13.43
C THR A 80 19.25 6.58 13.73
N GLY A 81 20.03 7.67 13.71
CA GLY A 81 21.49 7.58 13.80
C GLY A 81 22.10 6.79 12.63
N TYR A 82 21.52 6.89 11.43
CA TYR A 82 21.91 6.13 10.24
C TYR A 82 23.44 6.09 10.03
N HIS A 83 24.01 4.87 9.89
CA HIS A 83 25.45 4.58 9.83
C HIS A 83 26.32 5.16 10.97
N GLY A 84 25.74 5.50 12.12
CA GLY A 84 26.45 6.14 13.22
C GLY A 84 27.00 7.52 12.87
N VAL A 85 26.44 8.19 11.85
CA VAL A 85 26.83 9.56 11.46
C VAL A 85 26.59 10.51 12.63
N LEU A 86 25.49 10.32 13.36
CA LEU A 86 25.09 11.08 14.53
C LEU A 86 24.53 10.15 15.62
N PRO A 87 24.62 10.54 16.90
CA PRO A 87 23.87 9.89 17.95
C PRO A 87 22.36 10.12 17.76
N VAL A 88 21.55 9.14 18.14
CA VAL A 88 20.09 9.24 18.10
C VAL A 88 19.61 10.34 19.06
N ASP A 89 18.88 11.31 18.53
CA ASP A 89 18.29 12.43 19.28
C ASP A 89 16.83 12.64 18.83
N GLN A 90 15.89 12.09 19.59
CA GLN A 90 14.47 12.19 19.27
C GLN A 90 13.93 13.62 19.40
N GLY A 91 14.54 14.47 20.23
CA GLY A 91 14.13 15.86 20.41
C GLY A 91 14.45 16.69 19.16
N LYS A 92 15.67 16.54 18.63
CA LYS A 92 16.05 17.16 17.35
C LYS A 92 15.26 16.58 16.18
N ALA A 93 15.04 15.26 16.17
CA ALA A 93 14.21 14.63 15.14
C ALA A 93 12.80 15.24 15.09
N GLN A 94 12.17 15.42 16.25
CA GLN A 94 10.86 16.08 16.37
C GLN A 94 10.90 17.53 15.89
N LEU A 95 11.95 18.27 16.26
CA LEU A 95 12.12 19.68 15.88
C LEU A 95 12.23 19.86 14.36
N TYR A 96 13.15 19.13 13.71
CA TYR A 96 13.35 19.22 12.26
C TYR A 96 12.13 18.70 11.48
N SER A 97 11.47 17.65 11.98
CA SER A 97 10.20 17.17 11.38
C SER A 97 9.13 18.27 11.44
N THR A 98 9.05 19.03 12.53
CA THR A 98 8.08 20.12 12.69
C THR A 98 8.35 21.27 11.72
N PHE A 99 9.61 21.68 11.54
CA PHE A 99 9.95 22.68 10.53
C PHE A 99 9.66 22.20 9.11
N ALA A 100 10.02 20.95 8.78
CA ALA A 100 9.73 20.36 7.48
C ALA A 100 8.22 20.28 7.20
N ALA A 101 7.43 19.85 8.17
CA ALA A 101 5.98 19.74 8.03
C ALA A 101 5.30 21.11 7.86
N ASN A 102 5.75 22.13 8.61
CA ASN A 102 5.33 23.52 8.43
C ASN A 102 5.77 24.09 7.07
N GLY A 103 6.92 23.65 6.56
CA GLY A 103 7.40 23.96 5.21
C GLY A 103 6.64 23.22 4.09
N GLY A 104 5.65 22.40 4.42
CA GLY A 104 4.79 21.71 3.46
C GLY A 104 5.27 20.32 3.03
N ASP A 105 6.36 19.78 3.60
CA ASP A 105 6.83 18.43 3.26
C ASP A 105 5.81 17.37 3.72
N LYS A 106 5.11 16.75 2.75
CA LYS A 106 4.10 15.73 3.01
C LYS A 106 4.66 14.55 3.82
N GLY A 107 5.90 14.14 3.55
CA GLY A 107 6.56 13.05 4.27
C GLY A 107 6.74 13.36 5.76
N ALA A 108 7.18 14.58 6.09
CA ALA A 108 7.32 15.06 7.45
C ALA A 108 5.97 15.20 8.16
N GLN A 109 4.93 15.67 7.47
CA GLN A 109 3.56 15.72 8.00
C GLN A 109 3.06 14.32 8.40
N MET A 110 3.26 13.32 7.53
CA MET A 110 2.95 11.92 7.86
C MET A 110 3.77 11.41 9.05
N ALA A 111 5.07 11.68 9.10
CA ALA A 111 5.94 11.27 10.20
C ALA A 111 5.51 11.88 11.54
N LEU A 112 5.16 13.17 11.59
CA LEU A 112 4.61 13.81 12.80
C LEU A 112 3.26 13.22 13.19
N GLY A 113 2.36 13.02 12.21
CA GLY A 113 1.07 12.37 12.44
C GLY A 113 1.26 11.00 13.10
N TYR A 114 2.20 10.20 12.59
CA TYR A 114 2.55 8.90 13.14
C TYR A 114 3.16 9.00 14.56
N ARG A 115 4.08 9.93 14.78
CA ARG A 115 4.73 10.15 16.09
C ARG A 115 3.74 10.57 17.17
N TYR A 116 2.83 11.50 16.88
CA TYR A 116 1.77 11.90 17.82
C TYR A 116 0.72 10.82 18.04
N TRP A 117 0.43 10.00 17.03
CA TRP A 117 -0.50 8.87 17.18
C TRP A 117 0.07 7.76 18.07
N THR A 118 1.36 7.44 17.92
CA THR A 118 2.01 6.31 18.60
C THR A 118 2.82 6.68 19.85
N GLY A 119 3.00 7.98 20.12
CA GLY A 119 3.79 8.45 21.26
C GLY A 119 5.31 8.32 21.09
N ILE A 120 5.82 8.29 19.85
CA ILE A 120 7.27 8.17 19.59
C ILE A 120 7.95 9.52 19.77
N GLY A 121 8.71 9.67 20.87
CA GLY A 121 9.45 10.90 21.18
C GLY A 121 8.57 12.08 21.62
N THR A 122 7.28 11.84 21.86
CA THR A 122 6.29 12.84 22.29
C THR A 122 5.16 12.14 23.05
N SER A 123 4.33 12.90 23.79
CA SER A 123 3.07 12.38 24.31
C SER A 123 2.07 12.10 23.17
N GLU A 124 1.29 11.03 23.33
CA GLU A 124 0.19 10.70 22.41
C GLU A 124 -0.83 11.85 22.36
N SER A 125 -1.24 12.23 21.15
CA SER A 125 -2.22 13.28 20.92
C SER A 125 -2.95 13.04 19.61
N CYS A 126 -4.20 12.57 19.72
CA CYS A 126 -5.02 12.31 18.54
C CYS A 126 -5.33 13.59 17.75
N GLU A 127 -5.63 14.70 18.43
CA GLU A 127 -5.93 15.99 17.78
C GLU A 127 -4.78 16.46 16.88
N ARG A 128 -3.54 16.40 17.37
CA ARG A 128 -2.36 16.74 16.57
C ARG A 128 -2.11 15.75 15.44
N ALA A 129 -2.34 14.46 15.69
CA ALA A 129 -2.21 13.44 14.66
C ALA A 129 -3.21 13.67 13.50
N VAL A 130 -4.48 13.97 13.82
CA VAL A 130 -5.50 14.31 12.83
C VAL A 130 -5.11 15.55 12.04
N ALA A 131 -4.62 16.61 12.69
CA ALA A 131 -4.20 17.82 12.00
C ALA A 131 -3.10 17.54 10.96
N TRP A 132 -2.02 16.85 11.35
CA TRP A 132 -0.91 16.58 10.44
C TRP A 132 -1.26 15.59 9.33
N TYR A 133 -1.97 14.49 9.65
CA TYR A 133 -2.44 13.57 8.61
C TYR A 133 -3.48 14.21 7.69
N GLY A 134 -4.32 15.11 8.21
CA GLY A 134 -5.29 15.88 7.44
C GLY A 134 -4.60 16.74 6.38
N SER A 135 -3.56 17.49 6.76
CA SER A 135 -2.76 18.27 5.80
C SER A 135 -2.08 17.38 4.74
N ALA A 136 -1.51 16.24 5.14
CA ALA A 136 -0.91 15.30 4.20
C ALA A 136 -1.95 14.69 3.24
N ALA A 137 -3.14 14.40 3.75
CA ALA A 137 -4.26 13.85 2.98
C ALA A 137 -4.85 14.88 2.01
N GLU A 138 -4.94 16.15 2.40
CA GLU A 138 -5.37 17.25 1.53
C GLU A 138 -4.40 17.42 0.36
N GLN A 139 -3.08 17.39 0.60
CA GLN A 139 -2.08 17.42 -0.49
C GLN A 139 -2.24 16.22 -1.44
N ALA A 140 -2.45 15.02 -0.90
CA ALA A 140 -2.70 13.83 -1.69
C ALA A 140 -4.01 13.93 -2.52
N MET A 141 -5.07 14.47 -1.92
CA MET A 141 -6.35 14.68 -2.59
C MET A 141 -6.27 15.75 -3.69
N ALA A 142 -5.60 16.87 -3.42
CA ALA A 142 -5.36 17.91 -4.41
C ALA A 142 -4.60 17.34 -5.63
N LYS A 143 -3.60 16.49 -5.40
CA LYS A 143 -2.87 15.82 -6.47
C LYS A 143 -3.76 14.83 -7.25
N PHE A 144 -4.63 14.10 -6.56
CA PHE A 144 -5.61 13.23 -7.21
C PHE A 144 -6.56 14.01 -8.12
N LEU A 145 -7.14 15.11 -7.63
CA LEU A 145 -8.09 15.96 -8.35
C LEU A 145 -7.44 16.74 -9.51
N SER A 146 -6.12 16.98 -9.47
CA SER A 146 -5.37 17.58 -10.60
C SER A 146 -5.33 16.69 -11.85
N GLY A 147 -5.79 15.44 -11.75
CA GLY A 147 -5.86 14.49 -12.85
C GLY A 147 -7.01 14.76 -13.84
N PRO A 148 -7.12 13.92 -14.89
CA PRO A 148 -8.26 13.96 -15.82
C PRO A 148 -9.59 13.60 -15.13
N PRO A 149 -10.76 13.77 -15.79
CA PRO A 149 -12.07 13.48 -15.20
C PRO A 149 -12.13 12.08 -14.54
N GLY A 150 -12.57 12.04 -13.28
CA GLY A 150 -12.49 10.85 -12.41
C GLY A 150 -11.19 10.72 -11.61
N GLY A 151 -10.30 11.72 -11.67
CA GLY A 151 -9.09 11.81 -10.86
C GLY A 151 -7.88 11.07 -11.43
N ARG A 152 -6.70 11.32 -10.87
CA ARG A 152 -5.43 10.73 -11.32
C ARG A 152 -5.43 9.22 -11.06
N THR A 153 -4.89 8.43 -11.99
CA THR A 153 -4.76 6.98 -11.78
C THR A 153 -3.95 6.70 -10.53
N LEU A 154 -4.47 5.86 -9.64
CA LEU A 154 -3.78 5.51 -8.41
C LEU A 154 -2.45 4.78 -8.71
N PRO A 155 -1.40 5.00 -7.87
CA PRO A 155 -0.20 4.18 -7.90
C PRO A 155 -0.53 2.70 -7.68
N GLN A 156 0.45 1.81 -7.80
CA GLN A 156 0.22 0.40 -7.46
C GLN A 156 0.30 0.22 -5.94
N THR A 157 -0.45 -0.73 -5.38
CA THR A 157 -0.31 -1.04 -3.94
C THR A 157 1.03 -1.71 -3.69
N ALA A 158 1.75 -1.24 -2.68
CA ALA A 158 3.02 -1.80 -2.30
C ALA A 158 2.88 -3.23 -1.76
N THR A 159 3.93 -4.02 -1.94
CA THR A 159 3.94 -5.44 -1.63
C THR A 159 4.67 -5.65 -0.31
N ARG A 160 4.11 -6.50 0.58
CA ARG A 160 4.87 -7.00 1.71
C ARG A 160 5.74 -8.15 1.20
N LEU A 161 7.05 -8.06 1.41
CA LEU A 161 7.98 -9.11 1.04
C LEU A 161 7.71 -10.41 1.79
N SER A 162 7.27 -10.32 3.05
CA SER A 162 6.86 -11.48 3.82
C SER A 162 5.67 -12.19 3.17
N ASP A 163 4.67 -11.46 2.65
CA ASP A 163 3.51 -12.04 1.94
C ASP A 163 3.95 -12.85 0.71
N LEU A 164 4.99 -12.43 -0.03
CA LEU A 164 5.54 -13.21 -1.16
C LEU A 164 6.16 -14.55 -0.73
N ALA A 165 6.53 -14.70 0.55
CA ALA A 165 7.02 -15.95 1.13
C ALA A 165 5.90 -16.77 1.81
N GLY A 166 4.64 -16.39 1.65
CA GLY A 166 3.50 -16.98 2.38
C GLY A 166 3.26 -16.34 3.75
N GLY A 167 3.85 -15.19 4.02
CA GLY A 167 3.81 -14.49 5.31
C GLY A 167 5.10 -14.67 6.13
N ILE A 168 5.12 -14.11 7.35
CA ILE A 168 6.31 -14.10 8.21
C ILE A 168 6.78 -15.52 8.59
N TYR A 169 5.83 -16.44 8.77
CA TYR A 169 6.05 -17.84 9.16
C TYR A 169 5.94 -18.82 8.00
N GLY A 170 5.68 -18.33 6.79
CA GLY A 170 5.44 -19.15 5.61
C GLY A 170 3.97 -19.54 5.40
N PRO A 171 3.69 -20.23 4.27
CA PRO A 171 2.34 -20.55 3.82
C PRO A 171 1.62 -21.43 4.84
N GLY A 172 0.39 -21.05 5.17
CA GLY A 172 -0.49 -21.81 6.05
C GLY A 172 -0.27 -21.64 7.54
N ALA A 173 0.90 -21.16 7.96
CA ALA A 173 1.18 -20.79 9.34
C ALA A 173 0.86 -19.31 9.63
N SER A 174 1.12 -18.44 8.66
CA SER A 174 0.92 -16.99 8.80
C SER A 174 -0.53 -16.61 8.51
N VAL A 175 -1.08 -15.65 9.26
CA VAL A 175 -2.41 -15.07 8.99
C VAL A 175 -2.48 -14.50 7.57
N ALA A 176 -1.36 -13.96 7.08
CA ALA A 176 -1.25 -13.46 5.70
C ALA A 176 -1.61 -14.49 4.62
N SER A 177 -1.52 -15.80 4.89
CA SER A 177 -1.71 -16.89 3.93
C SER A 177 -2.72 -17.95 4.35
N THR A 178 -3.61 -17.67 5.32
CA THR A 178 -4.64 -18.61 5.77
C THR A 178 -6.06 -18.16 5.43
N GLY A 179 -6.99 -19.11 5.30
CA GLY A 179 -8.39 -18.82 4.98
C GLY A 179 -8.56 -18.04 3.68
N LEU A 180 -9.35 -16.96 3.71
CA LEU A 180 -9.57 -16.08 2.56
C LEU A 180 -8.30 -15.32 2.13
N ASN A 181 -7.31 -15.16 3.02
CA ASN A 181 -6.08 -14.44 2.71
C ASN A 181 -5.18 -15.20 1.72
N THR A 182 -5.37 -16.52 1.56
CA THR A 182 -4.74 -17.32 0.48
C THR A 182 -5.01 -16.75 -0.90
N GLN A 183 -6.15 -16.08 -1.08
CA GLN A 183 -6.56 -15.52 -2.36
C GLN A 183 -5.92 -14.17 -2.67
N ARG A 184 -5.17 -13.57 -1.72
CA ARG A 184 -4.50 -12.29 -1.93
C ARG A 184 -3.49 -12.41 -3.07
N PRO A 185 -3.43 -11.42 -3.98
CA PRO A 185 -2.52 -11.46 -5.12
C PRO A 185 -1.05 -11.72 -4.76
N ALA A 186 -0.55 -11.11 -3.69
CA ALA A 186 0.83 -11.33 -3.23
C ALA A 186 1.12 -12.78 -2.82
N ILE A 187 0.16 -13.48 -2.20
CA ILE A 187 0.34 -14.89 -1.81
C ILE A 187 0.32 -15.79 -3.04
N LYS A 188 -0.66 -15.61 -3.93
CA LYS A 188 -0.74 -16.37 -5.19
C LYS A 188 0.54 -16.20 -6.01
N ALA A 189 1.01 -14.97 -6.09
CA ALA A 189 2.24 -14.63 -6.75
C ALA A 189 3.47 -15.29 -6.12
N GLY A 190 3.55 -15.29 -4.79
CA GLY A 190 4.61 -15.97 -4.05
C GLY A 190 4.65 -17.48 -4.33
N ILE A 191 3.49 -18.12 -4.32
CA ILE A 191 3.34 -19.56 -4.61
C ILE A 191 3.74 -19.87 -6.06
N ALA A 192 3.26 -19.10 -7.03
CA ALA A 192 3.61 -19.25 -8.44
C ALA A 192 5.14 -19.11 -8.66
N ARG A 193 5.74 -18.08 -8.05
CA ARG A 193 7.19 -17.87 -8.09
C ARG A 193 7.97 -19.02 -7.45
N ALA A 194 7.48 -19.58 -6.34
CA ALA A 194 8.09 -20.74 -5.70
C ALA A 194 8.00 -22.01 -6.56
N ALA A 195 6.96 -22.13 -7.40
CA ALA A 195 6.83 -23.20 -8.40
C ALA A 195 7.72 -22.99 -9.64
N GLY A 196 8.41 -21.85 -9.74
CA GLY A 196 9.28 -21.51 -10.87
C GLY A 196 8.57 -20.76 -12.01
N GLU A 197 7.30 -20.36 -11.83
CA GLU A 197 6.57 -19.55 -12.80
C GLU A 197 7.06 -18.10 -12.74
N THR A 198 7.43 -17.55 -13.89
CA THR A 198 7.77 -16.12 -14.00
C THR A 198 6.57 -15.29 -14.47
N TRP A 199 6.61 -13.98 -14.21
CA TRP A 199 5.58 -13.06 -14.73
C TRP A 199 5.54 -13.04 -16.25
N GLU A 200 6.68 -13.29 -16.89
CA GLU A 200 6.84 -13.35 -18.34
C GLU A 200 6.10 -14.57 -18.88
N ASP A 201 6.26 -15.75 -18.27
CA ASP A 201 5.55 -16.98 -18.67
C ASP A 201 4.03 -16.80 -18.60
N VAL A 202 3.54 -16.18 -17.51
CA VAL A 202 2.11 -15.91 -17.33
C VAL A 202 1.61 -14.95 -18.41
N LEU A 203 2.38 -13.90 -18.74
CA LEU A 203 2.01 -12.94 -19.77
C LEU A 203 2.03 -13.58 -21.17
N GLU A 204 3.02 -14.40 -21.48
CA GLU A 204 3.11 -15.15 -22.73
C GLU A 204 1.93 -16.11 -22.89
N TYR A 205 1.51 -16.78 -21.82
CA TYR A 205 0.31 -17.60 -21.81
C TYR A 205 -0.96 -16.79 -22.14
N TYR A 206 -1.11 -15.59 -21.58
CA TYR A 206 -2.22 -14.70 -21.94
C TYR A 206 -2.16 -14.25 -23.40
N LEU A 207 -0.98 -13.87 -23.89
CA LEU A 207 -0.75 -13.45 -25.27
C LEU A 207 -1.10 -14.57 -26.25
N PHE A 208 -0.56 -15.77 -26.05
CA PHE A 208 -0.78 -16.91 -26.91
C PHE A 208 -2.26 -17.26 -27.08
N ASN A 209 -3.03 -17.29 -25.98
CA ASN A 209 -4.46 -17.61 -26.04
C ASN A 209 -5.29 -16.45 -26.63
N ALA A 210 -4.91 -15.21 -26.37
CA ALA A 210 -5.55 -14.05 -27.00
C ALA A 210 -5.35 -14.07 -28.53
N ASP A 211 -4.15 -14.42 -29.01
CA ASP A 211 -3.83 -14.50 -30.44
C ASP A 211 -4.57 -15.66 -31.15
N ARG A 212 -4.96 -16.70 -30.41
CA ARG A 212 -5.85 -17.77 -30.90
C ARG A 212 -7.31 -17.34 -31.05
N GLY A 213 -7.64 -16.12 -30.64
CA GLY A 213 -8.99 -15.55 -30.74
C GLY A 213 -9.85 -15.76 -29.49
N GLU A 214 -9.27 -16.19 -28.36
CA GLU A 214 -10.01 -16.34 -27.11
C GLU A 214 -10.27 -14.96 -26.47
N ILE A 215 -11.54 -14.55 -26.48
CA ILE A 215 -12.00 -13.22 -26.07
C ILE A 215 -11.70 -12.94 -24.59
N ASP A 216 -11.83 -13.96 -23.73
CA ASP A 216 -11.58 -13.87 -22.30
C ASP A 216 -10.13 -13.46 -22.00
N PHE A 217 -9.18 -14.06 -22.71
CA PHE A 217 -7.76 -13.78 -22.59
C PHE A 217 -7.44 -12.40 -23.18
N ALA A 218 -8.00 -12.07 -24.34
CA ALA A 218 -7.86 -10.73 -24.93
C ALA A 218 -8.37 -9.63 -23.98
N TYR A 219 -9.51 -9.86 -23.31
CA TYR A 219 -10.08 -8.90 -22.36
C TYR A 219 -9.16 -8.73 -21.14
N ARG A 220 -8.71 -9.85 -20.54
CA ARG A 220 -7.78 -9.84 -19.41
C ARG A 220 -6.49 -9.12 -19.78
N LEU A 221 -5.93 -9.41 -20.95
CA LEU A 221 -4.70 -8.78 -21.43
C LEU A 221 -4.87 -7.27 -21.65
N GLY A 222 -6.02 -6.85 -22.20
CA GLY A 222 -6.41 -5.44 -22.28
C GLY A 222 -6.39 -4.76 -20.90
N LYS A 223 -6.96 -5.41 -19.87
CA LYS A 223 -6.93 -4.91 -18.49
C LYS A 223 -5.52 -4.84 -17.92
N ILE A 224 -4.71 -5.88 -18.14
CA ILE A 224 -3.32 -5.96 -17.65
C ILE A 224 -2.51 -4.78 -18.19
N PHE A 225 -2.57 -4.52 -19.50
CA PHE A 225 -1.85 -3.39 -20.09
C PHE A 225 -2.42 -2.03 -19.72
N TYR A 226 -3.72 -1.93 -19.45
CA TYR A 226 -4.36 -0.69 -19.00
C TYR A 226 -3.97 -0.34 -17.55
N GLN A 227 -4.05 -1.30 -16.64
CA GLN A 227 -3.80 -1.10 -15.21
C GLN A 227 -2.31 -1.20 -14.84
N GLY A 228 -1.52 -1.92 -15.64
CA GLY A 228 -0.08 -2.09 -15.48
C GLY A 228 0.31 -3.21 -14.53
N SER A 229 -0.54 -4.21 -14.34
CA SER A 229 -0.24 -5.36 -13.48
C SER A 229 -1.08 -6.56 -13.90
N ILE A 230 -0.51 -7.75 -13.70
CA ILE A 230 -1.22 -9.03 -13.89
C ILE A 230 -2.39 -9.13 -12.89
N TYR A 231 -2.24 -8.54 -11.71
CA TYR A 231 -3.21 -8.58 -10.64
C TYR A 231 -3.93 -7.23 -10.49
N ALA A 232 -5.19 -7.20 -10.91
CA ALA A 232 -6.09 -6.06 -10.74
C ALA A 232 -6.59 -5.97 -9.29
N SER A 233 -6.75 -4.76 -8.77
CA SER A 233 -7.44 -4.55 -7.49
C SER A 233 -8.96 -4.70 -7.68
N GLY A 234 -9.65 -5.08 -6.61
CA GLY A 234 -11.11 -5.16 -6.57
C GLY A 234 -11.77 -3.78 -6.64
N GLY A 235 -13.04 -3.71 -7.07
CA GLY A 235 -13.85 -2.49 -6.99
C GLY A 235 -13.93 -1.61 -8.25
N GLY A 236 -13.47 -2.10 -9.41
CA GLY A 236 -13.70 -1.43 -10.70
C GLY A 236 -12.43 -0.93 -11.40
N ILE A 237 -12.61 -0.17 -12.48
CA ILE A 237 -11.51 0.29 -13.34
C ILE A 237 -10.59 1.27 -12.60
N ALA A 238 -11.16 2.13 -11.75
CA ALA A 238 -10.44 3.19 -11.04
C ALA A 238 -9.72 2.74 -9.75
N SER A 239 -9.97 1.52 -9.24
CA SER A 239 -9.39 1.02 -7.98
C SER A 239 -7.87 0.83 -8.00
N GLY A 240 -7.25 0.92 -9.16
CA GLY A 240 -5.82 0.67 -9.35
C GLY A 240 -5.49 -0.81 -9.45
N SER A 241 -4.23 -1.15 -9.17
CA SER A 241 -3.71 -2.52 -9.30
C SER A 241 -2.69 -2.82 -8.22
N GLU A 242 -2.36 -4.11 -8.09
CA GLU A 242 -1.31 -4.57 -7.20
C GLU A 242 0.08 -4.31 -7.78
N GLY A 243 1.05 -3.99 -6.92
CA GLY A 243 2.46 -3.83 -7.30
C GLY A 243 3.15 -5.16 -7.63
N VAL A 244 2.62 -6.28 -7.13
CA VAL A 244 3.10 -7.62 -7.49
C VAL A 244 2.70 -7.91 -8.94
N GLY A 245 3.62 -8.45 -9.74
CA GLY A 245 3.37 -8.73 -11.16
C GLY A 245 3.15 -7.47 -12.00
N ALA A 246 3.76 -6.36 -11.61
CA ALA A 246 3.69 -5.11 -12.33
C ALA A 246 4.32 -5.19 -13.72
N ILE A 247 3.63 -4.63 -14.71
CA ILE A 247 4.00 -4.59 -16.12
C ILE A 247 3.92 -3.12 -16.57
N PRO A 248 4.80 -2.66 -17.49
CA PRO A 248 4.69 -1.33 -18.07
C PRO A 248 3.30 -1.08 -18.66
N ARG A 249 2.62 -0.04 -18.20
CA ARG A 249 1.31 0.37 -18.74
C ARG A 249 1.43 0.71 -20.21
N ASN A 250 0.57 0.14 -21.05
CA ASN A 250 0.53 0.41 -22.48
C ASN A 250 -0.91 0.54 -22.97
N TYR A 251 -1.41 1.78 -22.96
CA TYR A 251 -2.75 2.10 -23.42
C TYR A 251 -2.99 1.77 -24.90
N LYS A 252 -1.96 1.78 -25.75
CA LYS A 252 -2.15 1.46 -27.18
C LYS A 252 -2.52 0.00 -27.38
N ILE A 253 -1.79 -0.89 -26.71
CA ILE A 253 -2.06 -2.34 -26.75
C ILE A 253 -3.38 -2.64 -26.05
N ALA A 254 -3.64 -2.04 -24.89
CA ALA A 254 -4.92 -2.20 -24.19
C ALA A 254 -6.11 -1.84 -25.10
N ARG A 255 -6.04 -0.68 -25.76
CA ARG A 255 -7.05 -0.24 -26.73
C ARG A 255 -7.21 -1.22 -27.88
N HIS A 256 -6.13 -1.79 -28.40
CA HIS A 256 -6.20 -2.75 -29.50
C HIS A 256 -7.08 -3.96 -29.13
N TYR A 257 -6.84 -4.57 -27.97
CA TYR A 257 -7.65 -5.71 -27.51
C TYR A 257 -9.09 -5.31 -27.18
N PHE A 258 -9.32 -4.17 -26.51
CA PHE A 258 -10.69 -3.72 -26.25
C PHE A 258 -11.47 -3.40 -27.53
N LEU A 259 -10.83 -2.82 -28.53
CA LEU A 259 -11.44 -2.61 -29.85
C LEU A 259 -11.72 -3.94 -30.55
N LEU A 260 -10.80 -4.90 -30.51
CA LEU A 260 -11.00 -6.22 -31.12
C LEU A 260 -12.29 -6.86 -30.60
N ILE A 261 -12.52 -6.79 -29.30
CA ILE A 261 -13.72 -7.34 -28.65
C ILE A 261 -14.95 -6.49 -28.99
N ALA A 262 -14.87 -5.17 -28.80
CA ALA A 262 -16.00 -4.27 -29.01
C ALA A 262 -16.49 -4.27 -30.47
N ARG A 263 -15.58 -4.43 -31.45
CA ARG A 263 -15.93 -4.46 -32.88
C ARG A 263 -16.62 -5.73 -33.34
N GLN A 264 -16.59 -6.82 -32.56
CA GLN A 264 -17.40 -8.00 -32.85
C GLN A 264 -18.89 -7.72 -32.67
N VAL A 265 -19.24 -6.81 -31.75
CA VAL A 265 -20.62 -6.39 -31.48
C VAL A 265 -20.97 -5.11 -32.24
N TRP A 266 -20.05 -4.14 -32.31
CA TRP A 266 -20.24 -2.85 -33.00
C TRP A 266 -19.20 -2.62 -34.12
N PRO A 267 -19.38 -3.21 -35.32
CA PRO A 267 -18.37 -3.17 -36.39
C PRO A 267 -18.04 -1.78 -36.92
N HIS A 268 -19.03 -0.88 -36.99
CA HIS A 268 -18.88 0.47 -37.53
C HIS A 268 -19.37 1.52 -36.53
N ASP A 269 -18.72 2.69 -36.54
CA ASP A 269 -19.23 3.84 -35.80
C ASP A 269 -20.22 4.61 -36.69
N PRO A 270 -21.40 4.96 -36.18
CA PRO A 270 -22.36 5.70 -36.98
C PRO A 270 -21.78 7.08 -37.36
N PRO A 271 -22.03 7.57 -38.59
CA PRO A 271 -21.50 8.86 -39.05
C PRO A 271 -22.02 10.06 -38.24
N ASN A 272 -23.12 9.87 -37.51
CA ASN A 272 -23.58 10.76 -36.44
C ASN A 272 -23.66 9.95 -35.14
N ALA A 273 -22.99 10.40 -34.07
CA ALA A 273 -23.00 9.76 -32.75
C ALA A 273 -24.35 9.87 -32.00
N MET A 274 -25.45 10.15 -32.71
CA MET A 274 -26.79 10.29 -32.14
C MET A 274 -27.62 9.04 -32.44
N GLN A 275 -27.77 8.23 -31.39
CA GLN A 275 -28.80 7.22 -31.14
C GLN A 275 -29.04 6.18 -32.24
N VAL A 276 -28.45 4.99 -32.04
CA VAL A 276 -28.98 3.74 -32.58
C VAL A 276 -29.11 2.76 -31.41
N LYS A 277 -30.34 2.33 -31.08
CA LYS A 277 -30.60 1.24 -30.14
C LYS A 277 -30.46 -0.07 -30.90
N ASP A 278 -29.44 -0.86 -30.59
CA ASP A 278 -29.24 -2.19 -31.19
C ASP A 278 -29.87 -3.28 -30.32
N GLU A 279 -30.65 -4.17 -30.93
CA GLU A 279 -31.33 -5.27 -30.25
C GLU A 279 -30.38 -6.44 -29.92
N HIS A 280 -30.31 -6.75 -28.61
CA HIS A 280 -30.14 -8.07 -27.99
C HIS A 280 -29.22 -9.12 -28.68
N LYS A 281 -27.93 -8.82 -28.80
CA LYS A 281 -26.88 -9.86 -28.86
C LYS A 281 -26.27 -10.05 -27.46
N PRO A 282 -25.88 -11.28 -27.06
CA PRO A 282 -25.14 -11.47 -25.81
C PRO A 282 -23.77 -10.79 -25.93
N VAL A 283 -23.54 -9.77 -25.09
CA VAL A 283 -22.44 -8.82 -25.31
C VAL A 283 -21.11 -9.28 -24.67
N GLY A 284 -21.09 -10.39 -23.94
CA GLY A 284 -19.87 -10.93 -23.32
C GLY A 284 -19.03 -9.83 -22.66
N TYR A 285 -17.74 -9.73 -23.03
CA TYR A 285 -16.84 -8.67 -22.58
C TYR A 285 -16.91 -7.37 -23.39
N ALA A 286 -17.76 -7.25 -24.41
CA ALA A 286 -17.81 -6.05 -25.26
C ALA A 286 -18.37 -4.82 -24.51
N ALA A 287 -19.34 -4.97 -23.61
CA ALA A 287 -19.87 -3.86 -22.82
C ALA A 287 -18.81 -3.34 -21.83
N ALA A 288 -18.12 -4.26 -21.16
CA ALA A 288 -17.00 -3.91 -20.28
C ALA A 288 -15.82 -3.30 -21.06
N SER A 289 -15.53 -3.80 -22.27
CA SER A 289 -14.52 -3.22 -23.17
C SER A 289 -14.91 -1.81 -23.63
N ALA A 290 -16.20 -1.58 -23.89
CA ALA A 290 -16.72 -0.24 -24.19
C ALA A 290 -16.54 0.72 -23.00
N ALA A 291 -16.65 0.24 -21.76
CA ALA A 291 -16.36 1.04 -20.58
C ALA A 291 -14.90 1.51 -20.55
N TYR A 292 -13.95 0.62 -20.82
CA TYR A 292 -12.52 0.99 -20.94
C TYR A 292 -12.30 1.96 -22.10
N LEU A 293 -12.86 1.70 -23.28
CA LEU A 293 -12.71 2.59 -24.44
C LEU A 293 -13.29 3.99 -24.17
N GLY A 294 -14.49 4.06 -23.60
CA GLY A 294 -15.13 5.32 -23.21
C GLY A 294 -14.27 6.08 -22.21
N ARG A 295 -13.74 5.39 -21.19
CA ARG A 295 -12.83 5.99 -20.19
C ARG A 295 -11.53 6.49 -20.82
N MET A 296 -10.96 5.76 -21.78
CA MET A 296 -9.75 6.16 -22.51
C MET A 296 -9.97 7.44 -23.32
N TYR A 297 -11.09 7.55 -24.05
CA TYR A 297 -11.44 8.76 -24.78
C TYR A 297 -11.82 9.92 -23.86
N LEU A 298 -12.42 9.66 -22.69
CA LEU A 298 -12.75 10.68 -21.71
C LEU A 298 -11.48 11.30 -21.07
N ARG A 299 -10.46 10.47 -20.81
CA ARG A 299 -9.28 10.85 -20.02
C ARG A 299 -8.02 11.08 -20.85
N SER A 300 -8.10 10.95 -22.18
CA SER A 300 -6.97 11.05 -23.10
C SER A 300 -5.88 9.97 -22.87
N GLU A 301 -6.27 8.77 -22.46
CA GLU A 301 -5.34 7.68 -22.14
C GLU A 301 -5.03 6.83 -23.39
N GLY A 302 -3.88 7.09 -24.02
CA GLY A 302 -3.45 6.39 -25.25
C GLY A 302 -4.17 6.86 -26.53
N VAL A 303 -5.10 7.79 -26.42
CA VAL A 303 -5.85 8.44 -27.49
C VAL A 303 -6.02 9.93 -27.21
N LYS A 304 -6.31 10.72 -28.24
CA LYS A 304 -6.74 12.11 -28.04
C LYS A 304 -8.13 12.13 -27.40
N ALA A 305 -8.35 13.03 -26.45
CA ALA A 305 -9.66 13.20 -25.84
C ALA A 305 -10.74 13.49 -26.89
N ASP A 306 -11.83 12.73 -26.84
CA ASP A 306 -13.01 12.91 -27.68
C ASP A 306 -14.25 12.55 -26.86
N HIS A 307 -14.94 13.57 -26.37
CA HIS A 307 -16.12 13.38 -25.53
C HIS A 307 -17.32 12.83 -26.30
N ALA A 308 -17.41 13.04 -27.63
CA ALA A 308 -18.49 12.47 -28.42
C ALA A 308 -18.32 10.96 -28.56
N LEU A 309 -17.11 10.51 -28.86
CA LEU A 309 -16.78 9.08 -28.88
C LEU A 309 -16.86 8.46 -27.49
N ALA A 310 -16.41 9.15 -26.44
CA ALA A 310 -16.52 8.66 -25.07
C ALA A 310 -17.99 8.39 -24.70
N LYS A 311 -18.88 9.35 -24.98
CA LYS A 311 -20.31 9.20 -24.77
C LYS A 311 -20.87 8.00 -25.53
N LEU A 312 -20.55 7.89 -26.82
CA LEU A 312 -21.02 6.80 -27.67
C LEU A 312 -20.64 5.42 -27.11
N TRP A 313 -19.38 5.25 -26.68
CA TRP A 313 -18.93 4.00 -26.09
C TRP A 313 -19.62 3.70 -24.76
N PHE A 314 -19.84 4.71 -23.92
CA PHE A 314 -20.57 4.49 -22.68
C PHE A 314 -22.06 4.21 -22.92
N GLU A 315 -22.72 4.88 -23.86
CA GLU A 315 -24.14 4.59 -24.21
C GLU A 315 -24.30 3.14 -24.68
N ARG A 316 -23.39 2.68 -25.56
CA ARG A 316 -23.33 1.28 -26.01
C ARG A 316 -23.29 0.28 -24.86
N GLY A 317 -22.40 0.48 -23.88
CA GLY A 317 -22.32 -0.45 -22.73
C GLY A 317 -23.46 -0.27 -21.72
N ALA A 318 -23.95 0.96 -21.54
CA ALA A 318 -25.05 1.29 -20.64
C ALA A 318 -26.39 0.70 -21.13
N ASP A 319 -26.62 0.61 -22.44
CA ASP A 319 -27.79 -0.07 -23.02
C ASP A 319 -27.83 -1.57 -22.66
N HIS A 320 -26.67 -2.16 -22.35
CA HIS A 320 -26.53 -3.53 -21.85
C HIS A 320 -26.35 -3.61 -20.33
N GLY A 321 -26.58 -2.51 -19.62
CA GLY A 321 -26.55 -2.45 -18.16
C GLY A 321 -25.15 -2.47 -17.54
N ASP A 322 -24.08 -2.16 -18.28
CA ASP A 322 -22.73 -2.13 -17.70
C ASP A 322 -22.58 -0.98 -16.68
N ARG A 323 -22.22 -1.34 -15.44
CA ARG A 323 -22.09 -0.40 -14.32
C ARG A 323 -21.00 0.67 -14.51
N GLU A 324 -19.89 0.33 -15.17
CA GLU A 324 -18.79 1.28 -15.41
C GLU A 324 -19.18 2.31 -16.48
N CYS A 325 -19.92 1.87 -17.50
CA CYS A 325 -20.49 2.75 -18.51
C CYS A 325 -21.50 3.73 -17.92
N HIS A 326 -22.41 3.25 -17.07
CA HIS A 326 -23.32 4.14 -16.34
C HIS A 326 -22.55 5.16 -15.49
N ASN A 327 -21.52 4.74 -14.75
CA ASN A 327 -20.70 5.68 -13.98
C ASN A 327 -19.97 6.70 -14.87
N GLY A 328 -19.42 6.28 -16.02
CA GLY A 328 -18.81 7.14 -17.01
C GLY A 328 -19.77 8.21 -17.56
N LEU A 329 -20.99 7.80 -17.94
CA LEU A 329 -22.05 8.75 -18.34
C LEU A 329 -22.41 9.70 -17.21
N GLY A 330 -22.55 9.19 -15.98
CA GLY A 330 -22.82 10.01 -14.81
C GLY A 330 -21.78 11.11 -14.61
N ILE A 331 -20.49 10.79 -14.74
CA ILE A 331 -19.39 11.76 -14.68
C ILE A 331 -19.52 12.79 -15.82
N MET A 332 -19.80 12.35 -17.04
CA MET A 332 -19.94 13.25 -18.19
C MET A 332 -21.11 14.23 -18.04
N TYR A 333 -22.27 13.76 -17.56
CA TYR A 333 -23.43 14.60 -17.31
C TYR A 333 -23.20 15.56 -16.13
N ARG A 334 -22.55 15.09 -15.05
CA ARG A 334 -22.20 15.93 -13.89
C ARG A 334 -21.27 17.08 -14.27
N ASP A 335 -20.23 16.76 -15.04
CA ASP A 335 -19.15 17.71 -15.39
C ASP A 335 -19.49 18.52 -16.66
N GLY A 336 -20.63 18.25 -17.31
CA GLY A 336 -21.05 18.95 -18.53
C GLY A 336 -20.16 18.65 -19.75
N LEU A 337 -19.51 17.48 -19.78
CA LEU A 337 -18.60 17.06 -20.85
C LEU A 337 -19.32 16.47 -22.07
N VAL A 338 -20.65 16.39 -22.02
CA VAL A 338 -21.47 15.89 -23.13
C VAL A 338 -21.45 16.90 -24.29
N PRO A 339 -21.20 16.48 -25.55
CA PRO A 339 -21.17 17.41 -26.68
C PRO A 339 -22.46 18.24 -26.81
N GLY A 340 -22.33 19.57 -26.82
CA GLY A 340 -23.45 20.51 -26.94
C GLY A 340 -24.39 20.57 -25.72
N GLY A 341 -24.08 19.84 -24.64
CA GLY A 341 -24.88 19.79 -23.42
C GLY A 341 -24.35 20.71 -22.33
N ARG A 342 -25.22 21.04 -21.37
CA ARG A 342 -24.82 21.62 -20.06
C ARG A 342 -24.79 20.51 -19.02
N ALA A 343 -24.18 20.78 -17.87
CA ALA A 343 -24.22 19.87 -16.74
C ALA A 343 -25.68 19.55 -16.35
N ASP A 344 -26.02 18.27 -16.27
CA ASP A 344 -27.33 17.77 -15.85
C ASP A 344 -27.16 16.80 -14.68
N MET A 345 -27.35 17.34 -13.47
CA MET A 345 -27.21 16.56 -12.24
C MET A 345 -28.30 15.48 -12.11
N LYS A 346 -29.51 15.70 -12.64
CA LYS A 346 -30.61 14.75 -12.49
C LYS A 346 -30.34 13.49 -13.29
N LEU A 347 -29.90 13.64 -14.54
CA LEU A 347 -29.47 12.52 -15.37
C LEU A 347 -28.22 11.85 -14.80
N ALA A 348 -27.26 12.63 -14.30
CA ALA A 348 -26.07 12.08 -13.65
C ALA A 348 -26.42 11.17 -12.47
N LEU A 349 -27.32 11.61 -11.58
CA LEU A 349 -27.77 10.82 -10.44
C LEU A 349 -28.53 9.55 -10.86
N ALA A 350 -29.32 9.59 -11.93
CA ALA A 350 -29.98 8.39 -12.45
C ALA A 350 -28.96 7.32 -12.87
N HIS A 351 -27.91 7.73 -13.59
CA HIS A 351 -26.83 6.84 -13.98
C HIS A 351 -25.98 6.36 -12.80
N PHE A 352 -25.66 7.25 -11.84
CA PHE A 352 -24.93 6.84 -10.64
C PHE A 352 -25.74 5.85 -9.78
N ASN A 353 -27.05 6.01 -9.65
CA ASN A 353 -27.90 5.05 -8.95
C ASN A 353 -27.93 3.68 -9.66
N ALA A 354 -28.02 3.67 -11.00
CA ALA A 354 -27.96 2.43 -11.77
C ALA A 354 -26.62 1.67 -11.58
N ALA A 355 -25.50 2.41 -11.53
CA ALA A 355 -24.19 1.84 -11.29
C ALA A 355 -23.99 1.41 -9.82
N ALA A 356 -24.47 2.20 -8.86
CA ALA A 356 -24.39 1.89 -7.43
C ALA A 356 -25.25 0.68 -7.04
N GLY A 357 -26.37 0.45 -7.73
CA GLY A 357 -27.20 -0.76 -7.60
C GLY A 357 -26.50 -2.06 -8.02
N GLN A 358 -25.40 -1.96 -8.77
CA GLN A 358 -24.49 -3.07 -9.12
C GLN A 358 -23.19 -3.03 -8.31
N GLU A 359 -23.24 -2.44 -7.11
CA GLU A 359 -22.15 -2.40 -6.13
C GLU A 359 -20.85 -1.81 -6.70
N LEU A 360 -20.95 -0.81 -7.59
CA LEU A 360 -19.78 -0.07 -8.05
C LEU A 360 -19.35 0.97 -7.00
N PRO A 361 -18.16 0.85 -6.38
CA PRO A 361 -17.67 1.77 -5.35
C PRO A 361 -17.53 3.21 -5.85
N GLU A 362 -17.05 3.42 -7.07
CA GLU A 362 -16.86 4.77 -7.64
C GLU A 362 -18.20 5.53 -7.78
N ALA A 363 -19.27 4.82 -8.17
CA ALA A 363 -20.61 5.41 -8.25
C ALA A 363 -21.18 5.73 -6.87
N GLN A 364 -20.96 4.87 -5.88
CA GLN A 364 -21.34 5.12 -4.49
C GLN A 364 -20.61 6.35 -3.93
N VAL A 365 -19.32 6.54 -4.25
CA VAL A 365 -18.58 7.76 -3.91
C VAL A 365 -19.19 9.00 -4.56
N ASN A 366 -19.55 8.92 -5.85
CA ASN A 366 -20.17 10.05 -6.55
C ASN A 366 -21.53 10.45 -5.91
N LEU A 367 -22.35 9.48 -5.50
CA LEU A 367 -23.58 9.73 -4.74
C LEU A 367 -23.28 10.30 -3.35
N GLY A 368 -22.30 9.73 -2.64
CA GLY A 368 -21.86 10.20 -1.32
C GLY A 368 -21.41 11.67 -1.35
N LYS A 369 -20.62 12.06 -2.36
CA LYS A 369 -20.22 13.45 -2.60
C LYS A 369 -21.42 14.38 -2.79
N TYR A 370 -22.41 13.95 -3.59
CA TYR A 370 -23.62 14.73 -3.82
C TYR A 370 -24.38 15.02 -2.52
N HIS A 371 -24.55 14.01 -1.66
CA HIS A 371 -25.19 14.17 -0.35
C HIS A 371 -24.33 14.98 0.64
N TYR A 372 -23.00 14.78 0.61
CA TYR A 372 -22.05 15.51 1.45
C TYR A 372 -22.12 17.02 1.21
N TYR A 373 -22.08 17.47 -0.05
CA TYR A 373 -22.18 18.90 -0.39
C TYR A 373 -23.55 19.52 -0.09
N ARG A 374 -24.60 18.70 0.08
CA ARG A 374 -25.93 19.14 0.52
C ARG A 374 -26.09 19.18 2.05
N GLY A 375 -25.08 18.76 2.80
CA GLY A 375 -25.12 18.67 4.26
C GLY A 375 -25.85 17.42 4.80
N GLU A 376 -26.21 16.48 3.93
CA GLU A 376 -26.87 15.22 4.31
C GLU A 376 -25.84 14.17 4.76
N LEU A 377 -25.10 14.48 5.84
CA LEU A 377 -23.91 13.73 6.26
C LEU A 377 -24.18 12.25 6.57
N THR A 378 -25.33 11.92 7.16
CA THR A 378 -25.67 10.52 7.49
C THR A 378 -25.80 9.65 6.25
N LEU A 379 -26.48 10.14 5.21
CA LEU A 379 -26.58 9.47 3.92
C LEU A 379 -25.23 9.44 3.20
N ALA A 380 -24.45 10.52 3.28
CA ALA A 380 -23.11 10.53 2.70
C ALA A 380 -22.21 9.44 3.32
N THR A 381 -22.21 9.31 4.66
CA THR A 381 -21.45 8.28 5.38
C THR A 381 -21.86 6.88 4.94
N THR A 382 -23.15 6.57 4.81
CA THR A 382 -23.58 5.23 4.38
C THR A 382 -23.11 4.90 2.96
N TYR A 383 -23.17 5.86 2.04
CA TYR A 383 -22.63 5.66 0.69
C TYR A 383 -21.12 5.45 0.70
N PHE A 384 -20.36 6.23 1.48
CA PHE A 384 -18.91 6.05 1.57
C PHE A 384 -18.52 4.74 2.25
N GLU A 385 -19.20 4.31 3.31
CA GLU A 385 -18.97 3.02 3.95
C GLU A 385 -19.29 1.84 3.01
N ASN A 386 -20.40 1.92 2.27
CA ASN A 386 -20.73 0.90 1.26
C ASN A 386 -19.67 0.85 0.16
N ALA A 387 -19.13 2.01 -0.23
CA ALA A 387 -18.02 2.10 -1.17
C ALA A 387 -16.79 1.36 -0.63
N VAL A 388 -16.43 1.59 0.64
CA VAL A 388 -15.29 0.95 1.32
C VAL A 388 -15.48 -0.57 1.50
N ARG A 389 -16.72 -1.05 1.63
CA ARG A 389 -17.03 -2.50 1.69
C ARG A 389 -16.91 -3.17 0.32
N SER A 390 -17.38 -2.50 -0.72
CA SER A 390 -17.44 -3.04 -2.09
C SER A 390 -16.11 -2.89 -2.85
N GLY A 391 -15.20 -2.05 -2.34
CA GLY A 391 -13.86 -1.83 -2.85
C GLY A 391 -13.14 -0.77 -2.02
N SER A 392 -11.95 -0.34 -2.44
CA SER A 392 -11.18 0.66 -1.68
C SER A 392 -11.06 1.97 -2.47
N PRO A 393 -12.14 2.71 -2.77
CA PRO A 393 -12.02 3.93 -3.54
C PRO A 393 -11.34 5.00 -2.68
N PHE A 394 -10.19 5.46 -3.17
CA PHE A 394 -9.35 6.49 -2.56
C PHE A 394 -10.20 7.61 -1.94
N GLU A 395 -11.05 8.25 -2.72
CA GLU A 395 -11.84 9.40 -2.27
C GLU A 395 -12.81 9.12 -1.10
N ALA A 396 -13.35 7.91 -0.94
CA ALA A 396 -14.26 7.60 0.15
C ALA A 396 -13.59 7.78 1.52
N TYR A 397 -12.34 7.32 1.65
CA TYR A 397 -11.58 7.46 2.90
C TYR A 397 -11.36 8.94 3.24
N TYR A 398 -11.11 9.79 2.26
CA TYR A 398 -10.93 11.21 2.50
C TYR A 398 -12.18 11.85 3.08
N TYR A 399 -13.35 11.66 2.44
CA TYR A 399 -14.60 12.25 2.95
C TYR A 399 -15.04 11.65 4.29
N LEU A 400 -14.82 10.35 4.52
CA LEU A 400 -15.04 9.76 5.85
C LEU A 400 -14.11 10.38 6.90
N GLY A 401 -12.84 10.62 6.54
CA GLY A 401 -11.87 11.36 7.37
C GLY A 401 -12.38 12.75 7.74
N GLU A 402 -12.84 13.53 6.77
CA GLU A 402 -13.42 14.86 6.98
C GLU A 402 -14.65 14.82 7.91
N ILE A 403 -15.58 13.89 7.68
CA ILE A 403 -16.79 13.76 8.49
C ILE A 403 -16.42 13.42 9.95
N HIS A 404 -15.51 12.46 10.17
CA HIS A 404 -15.10 12.06 11.50
C HIS A 404 -14.23 13.12 12.20
N SER A 405 -13.39 13.84 11.46
CA SER A 405 -12.64 14.98 11.97
C SER A 405 -13.57 16.08 12.47
N ALA A 406 -14.57 16.46 11.66
CA ALA A 406 -15.60 17.41 12.05
C ALA A 406 -16.37 16.94 13.30
N GLN A 407 -16.76 15.67 13.37
CA GLN A 407 -17.42 15.09 14.54
C GLN A 407 -16.55 15.11 15.80
N ALA A 408 -15.24 14.89 15.68
CA ALA A 408 -14.31 14.94 16.80
C ALA A 408 -14.16 16.36 17.36
N THR A 409 -14.27 17.39 16.52
CA THR A 409 -14.21 18.80 16.93
C THR A 409 -15.56 19.39 17.33
N ALA A 410 -16.66 18.66 17.15
CA ALA A 410 -18.00 19.18 17.38
C ALA A 410 -18.27 19.44 18.88
N PRO A 411 -18.83 20.60 19.24
CA PRO A 411 -19.19 20.89 20.63
C PRO A 411 -20.33 19.96 21.10
N ASN A 412 -20.31 19.58 22.38
CA ASN A 412 -21.33 18.77 23.06
C ASN A 412 -21.42 17.29 22.65
N MET A 413 -20.38 16.72 22.05
CA MET A 413 -20.30 15.28 21.81
C MET A 413 -19.79 14.52 23.05
N PRO A 414 -20.28 13.29 23.33
CA PRO A 414 -19.76 12.47 24.41
C PRO A 414 -18.27 12.14 24.22
N PRO A 415 -17.45 12.10 25.29
CA PRO A 415 -16.00 11.87 25.18
C PRO A 415 -15.59 10.57 24.45
N HIS A 416 -16.38 9.51 24.60
CA HIS A 416 -16.13 8.23 23.90
C HIS A 416 -16.36 8.35 22.39
N VAL A 417 -17.30 9.19 21.94
CA VAL A 417 -17.53 9.43 20.52
C VAL A 417 -16.42 10.30 19.95
N VAL A 418 -16.01 11.34 20.67
CA VAL A 418 -14.89 12.21 20.26
C VAL A 418 -13.61 11.39 20.05
N SER A 419 -13.24 10.56 21.02
CA SER A 419 -12.06 9.70 20.93
C SER A 419 -12.15 8.68 19.80
N SER A 420 -13.31 8.03 19.64
CA SER A 420 -13.55 7.08 18.54
C SER A 420 -13.49 7.76 17.17
N SER A 421 -14.18 8.89 16.98
CA SER A 421 -14.18 9.63 15.72
C SER A 421 -12.79 10.17 15.39
N CYS A 422 -12.03 10.64 16.38
CA CYS A 422 -10.65 11.06 16.17
C CYS A 422 -9.77 9.90 15.69
N ALA A 423 -9.86 8.72 16.31
CA ALA A 423 -9.13 7.53 15.89
C ALA A 423 -9.49 7.10 14.44
N MET A 424 -10.78 7.16 14.09
CA MET A 424 -11.25 6.87 12.74
C MET A 424 -10.70 7.89 11.73
N ALA A 425 -10.74 9.19 12.04
CA ALA A 425 -10.20 10.25 11.19
C ALA A 425 -8.69 10.05 10.91
N VAL A 426 -7.89 9.77 11.94
CA VAL A 426 -6.46 9.45 11.78
C VAL A 426 -6.27 8.26 10.84
N SER A 427 -7.04 7.18 11.05
CA SER A 427 -6.90 5.96 10.24
C SER A 427 -7.20 6.21 8.76
N PHE A 428 -8.25 6.98 8.45
CA PHE A 428 -8.65 7.27 7.08
C PHE A 428 -7.70 8.25 6.38
N TYR A 429 -7.30 9.35 7.04
CA TYR A 429 -6.33 10.27 6.46
C TYR A 429 -4.96 9.63 6.24
N LYS A 430 -4.57 8.72 7.13
CA LYS A 430 -3.36 7.92 6.95
C LYS A 430 -3.43 7.08 5.67
N LEU A 431 -4.51 6.31 5.47
CA LEU A 431 -4.69 5.48 4.27
C LEU A 431 -4.61 6.31 2.98
N ILE A 432 -5.21 7.50 2.96
CA ILE A 432 -5.11 8.44 1.83
C ILE A 432 -3.67 8.88 1.60
N SER A 433 -2.99 9.31 2.65
CA SER A 433 -1.63 9.83 2.58
C SER A 433 -0.64 8.77 2.09
N GLU A 434 -0.81 7.52 2.55
CA GLU A 434 -0.01 6.37 2.13
C GLU A 434 -0.32 5.92 0.69
N ARG A 435 -1.57 6.05 0.23
CA ARG A 435 -1.96 5.68 -1.13
C ARG A 435 -1.58 6.73 -2.17
N GLY A 436 -1.58 8.01 -1.79
CA GLY A 436 -1.36 9.16 -2.67
C GLY A 436 0.12 9.51 -2.88
N VAL A 437 0.93 8.56 -3.36
CA VAL A 437 2.40 8.66 -3.46
C VAL A 437 2.94 9.01 -4.86
N TRP A 438 2.23 9.81 -5.66
CA TRP A 438 2.64 10.11 -7.05
C TRP A 438 4.01 10.78 -7.23
N ASP A 439 4.50 11.52 -6.22
CA ASP A 439 5.74 12.28 -6.32
C ASP A 439 6.93 11.59 -5.60
N ASP A 440 6.67 10.74 -4.61
CA ASP A 440 7.71 10.08 -3.78
C ASP A 440 7.21 8.69 -3.32
N ASP A 441 7.31 7.70 -4.22
CA ASP A 441 6.90 6.31 -3.97
C ASP A 441 8.07 5.47 -3.44
N LEU A 442 8.49 5.77 -2.21
CA LEU A 442 9.61 5.08 -1.55
C LEU A 442 9.43 3.55 -1.49
N LEU A 443 8.20 3.07 -1.35
CA LEU A 443 7.92 1.64 -1.22
C LEU A 443 8.17 0.91 -2.54
N ARG A 444 7.63 1.44 -3.64
CA ARG A 444 7.81 0.85 -4.96
C ARG A 444 9.25 0.92 -5.43
N ASP A 445 9.88 2.06 -5.20
CA ASP A 445 11.29 2.28 -5.50
C ASP A 445 12.19 1.30 -4.74
N ALA A 446 11.90 1.06 -3.46
CA ALA A 446 12.62 0.09 -2.65
C ALA A 446 12.43 -1.33 -3.18
N GLU A 447 11.22 -1.69 -3.61
CA GLU A 447 10.94 -3.00 -4.21
C GLU A 447 11.74 -3.22 -5.51
N ILE A 448 11.80 -2.21 -6.39
CA ILE A 448 12.58 -2.27 -7.62
C ILE A 448 14.08 -2.44 -7.30
N ALA A 449 14.60 -1.67 -6.34
CA ALA A 449 15.99 -1.78 -5.89
C ALA A 449 16.27 -3.15 -5.25
N TRP A 450 15.32 -3.72 -4.51
CA TRP A 450 15.43 -5.05 -3.92
C TRP A 450 15.49 -6.14 -4.99
N ILE A 451 14.62 -6.06 -6.01
CA ILE A 451 14.56 -7.02 -7.13
C ILE A 451 15.86 -6.98 -7.96
N ALA A 452 16.50 -5.81 -8.10
CA ALA A 452 17.79 -5.68 -8.79
C ALA A 452 18.91 -6.53 -8.15
N GLY A 453 18.80 -6.84 -6.86
CA GLY A 453 19.58 -7.91 -6.20
C GLY A 453 21.03 -7.58 -5.85
N SER A 454 21.61 -6.47 -6.34
CA SER A 454 22.96 -6.03 -5.95
C SER A 454 23.01 -5.61 -4.48
N ASP A 455 24.14 -5.79 -3.80
CA ASP A 455 24.26 -5.47 -2.36
C ASP A 455 23.95 -4.00 -2.07
N GLN A 456 24.48 -3.09 -2.90
CA GLN A 456 24.19 -1.67 -2.82
C GLN A 456 22.71 -1.34 -3.08
N SER A 457 22.08 -2.02 -4.03
CA SER A 457 20.65 -1.83 -4.31
C SER A 457 19.78 -2.34 -3.14
N LYS A 458 20.19 -3.42 -2.48
CA LYS A 458 19.52 -3.91 -1.26
C LYS A 458 19.68 -2.95 -0.09
N GLU A 459 20.86 -2.38 0.12
CA GLU A 459 21.08 -1.33 1.13
C GLU A 459 20.21 -0.10 0.85
N THR A 460 20.13 0.32 -0.41
CA THR A 460 19.25 1.43 -0.84
C THR A 460 17.77 1.10 -0.60
N ALA A 461 17.35 -0.13 -0.89
CA ALA A 461 15.99 -0.60 -0.60
C ALA A 461 15.68 -0.54 0.90
N MET A 462 16.61 -1.03 1.74
CA MET A 462 16.47 -0.98 3.19
C MET A 462 16.39 0.45 3.72
N LEU A 463 17.22 1.37 3.18
CA LEU A 463 17.16 2.80 3.54
C LEU A 463 15.80 3.41 3.16
N LYS A 464 15.31 3.17 1.94
CA LYS A 464 14.00 3.68 1.49
C LYS A 464 12.86 3.12 2.35
N TRP A 465 12.87 1.83 2.70
CA TRP A 465 11.92 1.28 3.66
C TRP A 465 12.07 1.88 5.05
N TRP A 466 13.29 2.18 5.52
CA TRP A 466 13.47 2.80 6.82
C TRP A 466 12.88 4.21 6.87
N ILE A 467 13.12 5.02 5.84
CA ILE A 467 12.52 6.36 5.75
C ILE A 467 10.99 6.26 5.70
N ALA A 468 10.44 5.35 4.90
CA ALA A 468 9.00 5.11 4.87
C ALA A 468 8.46 4.57 6.22
N ALA A 469 9.23 3.76 6.93
CA ALA A 469 8.87 3.24 8.26
C ALA A 469 8.78 4.36 9.31
N GLU A 470 9.68 5.35 9.25
CA GLU A 470 9.61 6.56 10.09
C GLU A 470 8.42 7.47 9.72
N ARG A 471 7.97 7.42 8.46
CA ARG A 471 6.73 8.09 8.00
C ARG A 471 5.45 7.35 8.38
N GLY A 472 5.55 6.16 8.99
CA GLY A 472 4.42 5.39 9.53
C GLY A 472 3.88 4.27 8.64
N PHE A 473 4.52 3.99 7.49
CA PHE A 473 4.08 2.92 6.58
C PHE A 473 4.30 1.53 7.20
N GLU A 474 3.22 0.81 7.47
CA GLU A 474 3.26 -0.56 8.02
C GLU A 474 4.04 -1.52 7.13
N ILE A 475 3.81 -1.46 5.81
CA ILE A 475 4.49 -2.33 4.82
C ILE A 475 6.01 -2.13 4.87
N ALA A 476 6.47 -0.89 5.05
CA ALA A 476 7.89 -0.58 5.15
C ALA A 476 8.50 -1.15 6.44
N GLN A 477 7.79 -1.01 7.56
CA GLN A 477 8.18 -1.57 8.87
C GLN A 477 8.27 -3.10 8.78
N ASN A 478 7.28 -3.75 8.18
CA ASN A 478 7.27 -5.19 7.95
C ASN A 478 8.42 -5.63 7.05
N ASN A 479 8.63 -4.99 5.90
CA ASN A 479 9.68 -5.37 4.95
C ASN A 479 11.08 -5.21 5.56
N LEU A 480 11.34 -4.07 6.22
CA LEU A 480 12.61 -3.83 6.88
C LEU A 480 12.86 -4.84 8.01
N ALA A 481 11.86 -5.09 8.86
CA ALA A 481 11.97 -6.06 9.93
C ALA A 481 12.20 -7.48 9.38
N TYR A 482 11.46 -7.87 8.34
CA TYR A 482 11.59 -9.17 7.70
C TYR A 482 12.97 -9.41 7.11
N VAL A 483 13.52 -8.43 6.38
CA VAL A 483 14.87 -8.53 5.79
C VAL A 483 15.96 -8.59 6.86
N LEU A 484 15.88 -7.76 7.90
CA LEU A 484 16.81 -7.81 9.03
C LEU A 484 16.72 -9.13 9.80
N ASP A 485 15.54 -9.74 9.84
CA ASP A 485 15.26 -10.98 10.56
C ASP A 485 15.61 -12.25 9.76
N GLN A 486 15.75 -12.20 8.43
CA GLN A 486 16.13 -13.38 7.63
C GLN A 486 17.51 -13.97 8.00
N GLY A 487 18.36 -13.21 8.70
CA GLY A 487 19.61 -13.68 9.31
C GLY A 487 19.52 -14.07 10.80
N SER A 488 18.33 -14.00 11.41
CA SER A 488 18.07 -14.07 12.86
C SER A 488 17.18 -15.24 13.26
N ILE A 489 17.74 -16.14 14.08
CA ILE A 489 17.18 -17.02 15.14
C ILE A 489 15.96 -17.92 14.83
N LEU A 490 15.07 -17.60 13.89
CA LEU A 490 13.73 -18.22 13.79
C LEU A 490 13.48 -19.08 12.55
N ARG A 491 14.51 -19.37 11.73
CA ARG A 491 14.52 -20.62 10.96
C ARG A 491 14.96 -21.74 11.90
N LEU A 492 14.02 -22.23 12.70
CA LEU A 492 14.18 -23.37 13.61
C LEU A 492 14.51 -24.65 12.81
N THR A 493 15.78 -24.81 12.47
CA THR A 493 16.48 -26.08 12.57
C THR A 493 17.68 -25.85 13.47
N ARG A 494 18.01 -26.81 14.32
CA ARG A 494 19.07 -26.81 15.35
C ARG A 494 20.50 -26.60 14.79
N PHE A 495 20.65 -26.15 13.53
CA PHE A 495 21.87 -26.20 12.73
C PHE A 495 22.08 -24.94 11.84
N SER A 496 21.74 -23.73 12.30
CA SER A 496 22.14 -22.49 11.61
C SER A 496 23.09 -21.64 12.48
N PRO A 497 24.26 -21.20 11.97
CA PRO A 497 25.33 -20.60 12.79
C PRO A 497 25.29 -19.06 12.87
N THR A 498 24.23 -18.39 12.42
CA THR A 498 24.20 -16.92 12.39
C THR A 498 23.38 -16.36 13.54
N VAL A 499 24.07 -15.89 14.58
CA VAL A 499 23.51 -14.98 15.59
C VAL A 499 23.62 -13.57 14.99
N PRO A 500 22.51 -12.85 14.77
CA PRO A 500 22.58 -11.44 14.36
C PRO A 500 23.33 -10.62 15.39
N SER A 501 23.89 -9.48 14.97
CA SER A 501 24.35 -8.50 15.94
C SER A 501 23.17 -8.05 16.82
N ASN A 502 23.44 -7.78 18.10
CA ASN A 502 22.41 -7.27 19.02
C ASN A 502 21.68 -6.04 18.44
N ASP A 503 22.40 -5.19 17.69
CA ASP A 503 21.86 -3.96 17.13
C ASP A 503 20.87 -4.21 15.97
N SER A 504 21.16 -5.16 15.06
CA SER A 504 20.23 -5.49 13.97
C SER A 504 18.96 -6.16 14.51
N ALA A 505 19.10 -7.01 15.53
CA ALA A 505 17.97 -7.65 16.19
C ALA A 505 17.11 -6.63 16.97
N GLN A 506 17.72 -5.62 17.60
CA GLN A 506 16.99 -4.53 18.27
C GLN A 506 16.24 -3.65 17.27
N LEU A 507 16.86 -3.33 16.13
CA LEU A 507 16.19 -2.58 15.07
C LEU A 507 15.02 -3.39 14.49
N ALA A 508 15.23 -4.67 14.17
CA ALA A 508 14.16 -5.56 13.69
C ALA A 508 13.01 -5.65 14.69
N LEU A 509 13.29 -5.84 15.98
CA LEU A 509 12.28 -5.85 17.04
C LEU A 509 11.50 -4.53 17.11
N THR A 510 12.19 -3.39 17.01
CA THR A 510 11.55 -2.07 17.01
C THR A 510 10.57 -1.94 15.84
N GLN A 511 10.96 -2.38 14.65
CA GLN A 511 10.09 -2.35 13.48
C GLN A 511 8.94 -3.37 13.59
N TRP A 512 9.17 -4.56 14.16
CA TRP A 512 8.10 -5.51 14.44
C TRP A 512 7.07 -4.97 15.43
N ILE A 513 7.50 -4.31 16.52
CA ILE A 513 6.60 -3.67 17.49
C ILE A 513 5.76 -2.60 16.79
N ARG A 514 6.38 -1.78 15.92
CA ARG A 514 5.68 -0.75 15.17
C ARG A 514 4.67 -1.33 14.19
N ALA A 515 5.01 -2.37 13.44
CA ALA A 515 4.08 -3.05 12.54
C ALA A 515 2.93 -3.74 13.31
N ALA A 516 3.24 -4.36 14.46
CA ALA A 516 2.27 -4.97 15.36
C ALA A 516 1.25 -3.96 15.90
N ALA A 517 1.71 -2.76 16.30
CA ALA A 517 0.85 -1.65 16.74
C ALA A 517 -0.10 -1.16 15.62
N GLN A 518 0.21 -1.45 14.36
CA GLN A 518 -0.62 -1.16 13.20
C GLN A 518 -1.51 -2.35 12.77
N ARG A 519 -1.79 -3.27 13.70
CA ARG A 519 -2.66 -4.44 13.52
C ARG A 519 -2.10 -5.51 12.58
N ASN A 520 -0.79 -5.56 12.37
CA ASN A 520 -0.18 -6.74 11.75
C ASN A 520 -0.12 -7.89 12.77
N VAL A 521 -1.00 -8.88 12.60
CA VAL A 521 -1.13 -10.01 13.53
C VAL A 521 0.10 -10.92 13.50
N ASP A 522 0.68 -11.17 12.33
CA ASP A 522 1.90 -11.98 12.24
C ASP A 522 3.07 -11.28 12.94
N ALA A 523 3.16 -9.95 12.84
CA ALA A 523 4.14 -9.15 13.57
C ALA A 523 3.91 -9.22 15.09
N LEU A 524 2.66 -9.24 15.58
CA LEU A 524 2.36 -9.43 17.01
C LEU A 524 2.93 -10.75 17.53
N VAL A 525 2.73 -11.85 16.79
CA VAL A 525 3.33 -13.15 17.15
C VAL A 525 4.85 -13.05 17.14
N LYS A 526 5.42 -12.36 16.15
CA LYS A 526 6.87 -12.24 15.99
C LYS A 526 7.52 -11.46 17.13
N VAL A 527 6.88 -10.40 17.61
CA VAL A 527 7.30 -9.70 18.82
C VAL A 527 7.28 -10.64 20.04
N GLY A 528 6.26 -11.49 20.14
CA GLY A 528 6.19 -12.56 21.14
C GLY A 528 7.40 -13.50 21.08
N ASP A 529 7.79 -13.96 19.90
CA ASP A 529 8.97 -14.83 19.70
C ASP A 529 10.26 -14.16 20.17
N TYR A 530 10.45 -12.88 19.85
CA TYR A 530 11.63 -12.10 20.28
C TYR A 530 11.74 -12.02 21.81
N TYR A 531 10.62 -11.78 22.50
CA TYR A 531 10.60 -11.77 23.96
C TYR A 531 10.81 -13.18 24.52
N TYR A 532 10.21 -14.20 23.90
CA TYR A 532 10.37 -15.59 24.31
C TYR A 532 11.84 -16.05 24.24
N HIS A 533 12.57 -15.69 23.18
CA HIS A 533 13.93 -16.18 22.93
C HIS A 533 15.05 -15.39 23.61
N GLY A 534 14.90 -14.11 24.03
CA GLY A 534 15.98 -13.52 24.84
C GLY A 534 16.22 -12.02 24.94
N LEU A 535 15.22 -11.12 24.83
CA LEU A 535 15.46 -9.69 25.12
C LEU A 535 14.61 -9.18 26.31
N GLY A 536 15.24 -8.74 27.42
CA GLY A 536 14.56 -8.12 28.60
C GLY A 536 14.74 -8.83 29.97
N ALA A 537 14.16 -8.35 31.08
CA ALA A 537 14.27 -8.99 32.41
C ALA A 537 12.99 -9.75 32.86
N SER A 538 11.84 -9.46 32.24
CA SER A 538 10.52 -10.12 32.43
C SER A 538 9.98 -10.58 31.07
N ARG A 539 10.72 -11.53 30.49
CA ARG A 539 10.64 -11.92 29.06
C ARG A 539 9.39 -12.72 28.73
N LEU A 540 9.09 -13.70 29.57
CA LEU A 540 8.11 -14.74 29.26
C LEU A 540 6.67 -14.25 29.50
N GLU A 541 6.44 -13.44 30.53
CA GLU A 541 5.11 -12.85 30.76
C GLU A 541 4.75 -11.84 29.66
N LYS A 542 5.73 -11.09 29.15
CA LYS A 542 5.53 -10.18 28.01
C LYS A 542 5.23 -10.96 26.73
N ALA A 543 5.97 -12.04 26.46
CA ALA A 543 5.68 -12.91 25.32
C ALA A 543 4.24 -13.47 25.39
N ALA A 544 3.81 -13.96 26.56
CA ALA A 544 2.45 -14.42 26.78
C ALA A 544 1.39 -13.36 26.45
N ARG A 545 1.61 -12.11 26.86
CA ARG A 545 0.70 -10.99 26.55
C ARG A 545 0.60 -10.69 25.06
N TYR A 546 1.71 -10.76 24.32
CA TYR A 546 1.69 -10.56 22.87
C TYR A 546 0.95 -11.70 22.16
N TYR A 547 1.19 -12.96 22.55
CA TYR A 547 0.41 -14.08 22.01
C TYR A 547 -1.06 -14.02 22.40
N GLN A 548 -1.38 -13.60 23.62
CA GLN A 548 -2.77 -13.35 24.03
C GLN A 548 -3.42 -12.30 23.13
N SER A 549 -2.77 -11.16 22.94
CA SER A 549 -3.29 -10.09 22.08
C SER A 549 -3.47 -10.56 20.63
N ALA A 550 -2.55 -11.38 20.10
CA ALA A 550 -2.70 -11.98 18.77
C ALA A 550 -3.84 -13.02 18.72
N SER A 551 -4.00 -13.83 19.77
CA SER A 551 -5.09 -14.81 19.92
C SER A 551 -6.45 -14.12 20.02
N ASP A 552 -6.55 -12.98 20.71
CA ASP A 552 -7.78 -12.22 20.90
C ASP A 552 -8.31 -11.65 19.57
N THR A 553 -7.44 -11.50 18.56
CA THR A 553 -7.88 -11.15 17.20
C THR A 553 -8.65 -12.26 16.50
N GLN A 554 -8.60 -13.50 17.02
CA GLN A 554 -9.21 -14.70 16.45
C GLN A 554 -8.77 -15.03 15.02
N MET A 555 -7.62 -14.50 14.57
CA MET A 555 -7.11 -14.72 13.22
C MET A 555 -5.88 -15.63 13.19
N SER A 556 -5.07 -15.67 14.25
CA SER A 556 -3.81 -16.42 14.27
C SER A 556 -3.92 -17.74 15.03
N ALA A 557 -4.05 -18.84 14.28
CA ALA A 557 -3.95 -20.18 14.83
C ALA A 557 -2.56 -20.46 15.45
N LEU A 558 -1.50 -19.87 14.91
CA LEU A 558 -0.15 -19.97 15.46
C LEU A 558 -0.04 -19.33 16.85
N ALA A 559 -0.61 -18.13 17.04
CA ALA A 559 -0.64 -17.48 18.34
C ALA A 559 -1.38 -18.32 19.39
N MET A 560 -2.53 -18.88 19.01
CA MET A 560 -3.33 -19.75 19.86
C MET A 560 -2.56 -21.01 20.24
N TRP A 561 -1.88 -21.64 19.28
CA TRP A 561 -1.05 -22.81 19.55
C TRP A 561 0.13 -22.48 20.46
N ASN A 562 0.84 -21.36 20.23
CA ASN A 562 1.93 -20.90 21.10
C ASN A 562 1.46 -20.65 22.53
N LEU A 563 0.30 -20.01 22.70
CA LEU A 563 -0.28 -19.76 24.01
C LEU A 563 -0.73 -21.05 24.70
N GLY A 564 -1.32 -22.00 23.97
CA GLY A 564 -1.65 -23.33 24.47
C GLY A 564 -0.41 -24.08 24.97
N TRP A 565 0.70 -23.99 24.24
CA TRP A 565 1.99 -24.54 24.66
C TRP A 565 2.55 -23.86 25.92
N MET A 566 2.39 -22.54 26.06
CA MET A 566 2.80 -21.81 27.26
C MET A 566 2.01 -22.24 28.51
N TYR A 567 0.69 -22.40 28.39
CA TYR A 567 -0.17 -22.93 29.46
C TYR A 567 0.14 -24.39 29.80
N GLU A 568 0.45 -25.24 28.82
CA GLU A 568 0.81 -26.64 29.04
C GLU A 568 2.09 -26.77 29.89
N ASN A 569 3.07 -25.89 29.66
CA ASN A 569 4.40 -26.00 30.29
C ASN A 569 4.62 -24.99 31.44
N GLY A 570 3.64 -24.12 31.74
CA GLY A 570 3.77 -23.11 32.79
C GLY A 570 4.82 -22.04 32.51
N VAL A 571 5.05 -21.70 31.23
CA VAL A 571 6.09 -20.75 30.80
C VAL A 571 5.48 -19.36 30.67
N GLY A 572 5.85 -18.41 31.55
CA GLY A 572 5.34 -17.04 31.52
C GLY A 572 3.86 -16.87 31.92
N VAL A 573 3.15 -17.98 32.11
CA VAL A 573 1.78 -18.09 32.64
C VAL A 573 1.71 -19.27 33.61
N PRO A 574 0.78 -19.27 34.58
CA PRO A 574 0.52 -20.44 35.40
C PRO A 574 0.15 -21.65 34.55
N GLN A 575 0.62 -22.83 34.93
CA GLN A 575 0.29 -24.06 34.21
C GLN A 575 -1.21 -24.36 34.35
N ASP A 576 -1.89 -24.55 33.21
CA ASP A 576 -3.31 -24.88 33.15
C ASP A 576 -3.60 -25.74 31.92
N PHE A 577 -3.83 -27.04 32.13
CA PHE A 577 -4.10 -27.98 31.05
C PHE A 577 -5.46 -27.78 30.38
N HIS A 578 -6.45 -27.22 31.09
CA HIS A 578 -7.77 -26.94 30.51
C HIS A 578 -7.70 -25.76 29.55
N LEU A 579 -7.02 -24.69 29.94
CA LEU A 579 -6.75 -23.56 29.06
C LEU A 579 -5.86 -23.97 27.88
N ALA A 580 -4.83 -24.79 28.12
CA ALA A 580 -3.99 -25.32 27.05
C ALA A 580 -4.82 -26.07 25.99
N LYS A 581 -5.66 -27.02 26.40
CA LYS A 581 -6.58 -27.74 25.51
C LYS A 581 -7.50 -26.78 24.76
N ARG A 582 -8.11 -25.82 25.45
CA ARG A 582 -9.02 -24.84 24.83
C ARG A 582 -8.33 -24.03 23.72
N HIS A 583 -7.09 -23.59 23.95
CA HIS A 583 -6.33 -22.85 22.95
C HIS A 583 -5.92 -23.73 21.77
N TYR A 584 -5.56 -25.00 22.01
CA TYR A 584 -5.32 -25.96 20.93
C TYR A 584 -6.57 -26.22 20.09
N ASP A 585 -7.73 -26.43 20.72
CA ASP A 585 -9.01 -26.60 20.01
C ASP A 585 -9.37 -25.34 19.18
N LEU A 586 -9.19 -24.14 19.75
CA LEU A 586 -9.43 -22.87 19.07
C LEU A 586 -8.50 -22.65 17.86
N ALA A 587 -7.24 -23.07 17.96
CA ALA A 587 -6.30 -23.00 16.85
C ALA A 587 -6.78 -23.84 15.65
N LEU A 588 -7.37 -25.01 15.93
CA LEU A 588 -7.93 -25.88 14.91
C LEU A 588 -9.20 -25.32 14.27
N GLU A 589 -10.07 -24.71 15.06
CA GLU A 589 -11.28 -24.04 14.55
C GLU A 589 -10.92 -22.85 13.64
N THR A 590 -9.85 -22.13 13.99
CA THR A 590 -9.39 -20.95 13.25
C THR A 590 -8.71 -21.31 11.93
N ASN A 591 -7.92 -22.40 11.90
CA ASN A 591 -7.22 -22.83 10.70
C ASN A 591 -7.20 -24.36 10.58
N SER A 592 -7.85 -24.88 9.53
CA SER A 592 -7.85 -26.31 9.23
C SER A 592 -6.45 -26.87 8.94
N GLU A 593 -5.52 -26.05 8.44
CA GLU A 593 -4.15 -26.47 8.16
C GLU A 593 -3.34 -26.73 9.45
N ALA A 594 -3.82 -26.25 10.60
CA ALA A 594 -3.24 -26.53 11.91
C ALA A 594 -3.61 -27.92 12.46
N TYR A 595 -4.39 -28.74 11.73
CA TYR A 595 -4.85 -30.06 12.18
C TYR A 595 -3.75 -30.96 12.74
N LEU A 596 -2.71 -31.24 11.94
CA LEU A 596 -1.65 -32.16 12.36
C LEU A 596 -0.89 -31.68 13.61
N PRO A 597 -0.35 -30.45 13.68
CA PRO A 597 0.38 -29.99 14.87
C PRO A 597 -0.51 -29.88 16.10
N VAL A 598 -1.79 -29.48 15.96
CA VAL A 598 -2.73 -29.41 17.09
C VAL A 598 -3.04 -30.81 17.63
N VAL A 599 -3.35 -31.78 16.76
CA VAL A 599 -3.68 -33.15 17.19
C VAL A 599 -2.49 -33.81 17.90
N LEU A 600 -1.26 -33.60 17.42
CA LEU A 600 -0.06 -34.09 18.11
C LEU A 600 0.14 -33.43 19.48
N SER A 601 -0.06 -32.11 19.58
CA SER A 601 -0.02 -31.38 20.85
C SER A 601 -1.09 -31.85 21.84
N LEU A 602 -2.32 -32.07 21.36
CA LEU A 602 -3.42 -32.61 22.18
C LEU A 602 -3.11 -34.04 22.64
N TRP A 603 -2.61 -34.90 21.75
CA TRP A 603 -2.21 -36.26 22.14
C TRP A 603 -1.13 -36.24 23.22
N LYS A 604 -0.11 -35.40 23.05
CA LYS A 604 0.93 -35.17 24.07
C LYS A 604 0.34 -34.64 25.38
N LEU A 605 -0.58 -33.68 25.32
CA LEU A 605 -1.27 -33.14 26.49
C LEU A 605 -2.04 -34.24 27.24
N TYR A 606 -2.77 -35.08 26.52
CA TYR A 606 -3.49 -36.22 27.10
C TYR A 606 -2.53 -37.23 27.73
N THR A 607 -1.42 -37.58 27.06
CA THR A 607 -0.41 -38.48 27.66
C THR A 607 0.19 -37.91 28.95
N LYS A 608 0.45 -36.59 29.01
CA LYS A 608 0.90 -35.89 30.22
C LYS A 608 -0.16 -35.83 31.32
N SER A 609 -1.44 -35.86 30.97
CA SER A 609 -2.53 -35.85 31.96
C SER A 609 -2.81 -37.23 32.58
N ILE A 610 -2.40 -38.30 31.87
CA ILE A 610 -2.54 -39.69 32.33
C ILE A 610 -1.40 -40.08 33.29
N TRP A 611 -0.23 -39.45 33.13
CA TRP A 611 0.98 -39.67 33.94
C TRP A 611 1.03 -38.68 35.11
#